data_AF-A0A4Y4XNU3-F1
#
_entry.id   AF-A0A4Y4XNU3-F1
#
_cell.length_a   1.000
_cell.length_b   1.000
_cell.length_c   1.000
_cell.angle_alpha   90.00
_cell.angle_beta   90.00
_cell.angle_gamma   90.00
#
_symmetry.space_group_name_H-M   'P 1'
#
loop_
_entity.id
_entity.type
_entity.pdbx_description
1 polymer ?
#
loop_
_entity_poly.entity_id
_entity_poly.type
_entity_poly.pdbx_seq_one_letter_code
_entity_poly.pdbx_strand_id
1 'polypeptide(L)'
;VIAYNVQCGPGNSGQQSVIFDDQPGHNSSSINCNLTGYNNGVSGPLSIENMNKLNQAYQTIQQALKQDSGFPVLDSEGKQVTITITTQTNGQNSKETTTTTTTNDAQTLLQEASKMISVLTTNCPWVNHNQGQNGGAPWGLDTAGNVCQVFATEFSAVTSMIKNAQEIVTQAQSLNNQQSNQNAPQDFN
;
A
#
# COMPACT_ATOMS: atom_id res chain seq x y z
N VAL A 1 -5.09 7.19 5.65
CA VAL A 1 -5.10 8.56 6.21
C VAL A 1 -4.68 9.59 5.18
N ILE A 2 -3.50 9.46 4.53
CA ILE A 2 -2.99 10.51 3.61
C ILE A 2 -3.51 10.44 2.16
N ALA A 3 -4.14 9.33 1.76
CA ALA A 3 -4.33 8.98 0.35
C ALA A 3 -5.07 10.04 -0.50
N TYR A 4 -6.20 10.58 -0.01
CA TYR A 4 -6.99 11.56 -0.77
C TYR A 4 -6.33 12.93 -0.93
N ASN A 5 -5.29 13.22 -0.16
CA ASN A 5 -4.51 14.45 -0.25
C ASN A 5 -3.25 14.29 -1.10
N VAL A 6 -2.81 13.06 -1.38
CA VAL A 6 -1.65 12.81 -2.24
C VAL A 6 -2.05 13.10 -3.69
N GLN A 7 -1.31 13.98 -4.35
CA GLN A 7 -1.60 14.32 -5.74
C GLN A 7 -1.18 13.17 -6.67
N CYS A 8 -2.02 12.87 -7.65
CA CYS A 8 -1.72 11.88 -8.69
C CYS A 8 -2.35 12.29 -10.02
N GLY A 9 -1.78 11.80 -11.11
CA GLY A 9 -2.27 12.10 -12.45
C GLY A 9 -1.23 11.83 -13.54
N PRO A 10 -1.61 12.02 -14.81
CA PRO A 10 -0.70 11.82 -15.92
C PRO A 10 0.37 12.92 -16.02
N GLY A 11 0.23 14.04 -15.28
CA GLY A 11 1.22 15.12 -15.32
C GLY A 11 1.44 15.63 -16.74
N ASN A 12 2.70 15.67 -17.16
CA ASN A 12 3.14 16.05 -18.52
C ASN A 12 3.39 14.84 -19.44
N SER A 13 3.08 13.61 -19.00
CA SER A 13 3.38 12.39 -19.77
C SER A 13 2.51 12.19 -21.02
N GLY A 14 1.38 12.89 -21.13
CA GLY A 14 0.38 12.67 -22.18
C GLY A 14 -0.47 11.41 -21.98
N GLN A 15 -0.29 10.67 -20.87
CA GLN A 15 -1.14 9.54 -20.51
C GLN A 15 -2.56 9.98 -20.16
N GLN A 16 -3.49 9.04 -20.21
CA GLN A 16 -4.87 9.27 -19.80
C GLN A 16 -4.99 9.33 -18.27
N SER A 17 -5.97 10.09 -17.78
CA SER A 17 -6.29 10.14 -16.35
C SER A 17 -7.10 8.91 -15.94
N VAL A 18 -6.86 8.39 -14.74
CA VAL A 18 -7.45 7.12 -14.27
C VAL A 18 -8.10 7.31 -12.91
N ILE A 19 -9.29 6.75 -12.73
CA ILE A 19 -10.01 6.61 -11.47
C ILE A 19 -9.72 5.21 -10.93
N PHE A 20 -9.28 5.15 -9.68
CA PHE A 20 -9.01 3.93 -8.94
C PHE A 20 -10.13 3.69 -7.94
N ASP A 21 -10.90 2.62 -8.12
CA ASP A 21 -11.99 2.26 -7.22
C ASP A 21 -11.47 1.56 -5.95
N ASP A 22 -12.35 1.48 -4.95
CA ASP A 22 -12.09 0.94 -3.62
C ASP A 22 -10.91 1.60 -2.88
N GLN A 23 -10.65 2.87 -3.20
CA GLN A 23 -9.63 3.70 -2.58
C GLN A 23 -10.23 4.67 -1.55
N PRO A 24 -9.49 5.07 -0.50
CA PRO A 24 -9.98 5.99 0.51
C PRO A 24 -9.90 7.44 0.00
N GLY A 25 -10.84 7.81 -0.87
CA GLY A 25 -11.00 9.13 -1.44
C GLY A 25 -11.71 10.12 -0.51
N HIS A 26 -11.73 11.39 -0.89
CA HIS A 26 -12.39 12.44 -0.11
C HIS A 26 -13.90 12.36 -0.28
N ASN A 27 -14.61 11.84 0.73
CA ASN A 27 -16.05 11.56 0.68
C ASN A 27 -16.46 10.64 -0.49
N SER A 28 -15.54 9.77 -0.92
CA SER A 28 -15.72 8.82 -2.01
C SER A 28 -14.99 7.51 -1.71
N SER A 29 -15.38 6.44 -2.39
CA SER A 29 -14.66 5.15 -2.41
C SER A 29 -13.73 5.02 -3.61
N SER A 30 -13.23 6.14 -4.12
CA SER A 30 -12.32 6.16 -5.28
C SER A 30 -11.37 7.35 -5.24
N ILE A 31 -10.21 7.19 -5.86
CA ILE A 31 -9.23 8.26 -6.08
C ILE A 31 -9.17 8.55 -7.58
N ASN A 32 -9.42 9.80 -7.97
CA ASN A 32 -9.30 10.25 -9.34
C ASN A 32 -7.91 10.87 -9.57
N CYS A 33 -7.07 10.20 -10.36
CA CYS A 33 -5.76 10.69 -10.75
C CYS A 33 -5.84 11.41 -12.09
N ASN A 34 -6.12 12.72 -12.02
CA ASN A 34 -6.35 13.57 -13.18
C ASN A 34 -5.50 14.84 -13.22
N LEU A 35 -4.51 14.98 -12.34
CA LEU A 35 -3.66 16.17 -12.33
C LEU A 35 -2.73 16.20 -13.57
N THR A 36 -2.85 17.26 -14.37
CA THR A 36 -2.05 17.52 -15.58
C THR A 36 -1.23 18.80 -15.44
N GLY A 37 -0.26 19.02 -16.34
CA GLY A 37 0.52 20.26 -16.38
C GLY A 37 1.70 20.33 -15.41
N TYR A 38 1.93 19.28 -14.62
CA TYR A 38 3.05 19.14 -13.69
C TYR A 38 3.91 17.94 -14.07
N ASN A 39 5.21 18.02 -13.82
CA ASN A 39 6.09 16.86 -13.97
C ASN A 39 5.77 15.83 -12.87
N ASN A 40 5.64 14.57 -13.25
CA ASN A 40 5.44 13.49 -12.27
C ASN A 40 6.69 13.27 -11.40
N GLY A 41 6.50 12.70 -10.21
CA GLY A 41 7.59 12.33 -9.29
C GLY A 41 7.75 13.32 -8.13
N VAL A 42 8.99 13.53 -7.70
CA VAL A 42 9.30 14.29 -6.47
C VAL A 42 8.69 15.68 -6.50
N SER A 43 7.87 15.98 -5.48
CA SER A 43 7.11 17.24 -5.34
C SER A 43 6.11 17.54 -6.47
N GLY A 44 5.82 16.55 -7.33
CA GLY A 44 4.75 16.60 -8.32
C GLY A 44 3.69 15.52 -8.07
N PRO A 45 2.74 15.31 -8.99
CA PRO A 45 1.80 14.20 -8.89
C PRO A 45 2.51 12.84 -9.03
N LEU A 46 2.06 11.87 -8.24
CA LEU A 46 2.36 10.47 -8.48
C LEU A 46 1.86 10.07 -9.88
N SER A 47 2.72 9.43 -10.67
CA SER A 47 2.34 8.97 -12.01
C SER A 47 1.26 7.89 -11.94
N ILE A 48 0.51 7.72 -13.03
CA ILE A 48 -0.50 6.65 -13.14
C ILE A 48 0.14 5.28 -12.92
N GLU A 49 1.34 5.05 -13.44
CA GLU A 49 2.09 3.80 -13.23
C GLU A 49 2.42 3.56 -11.75
N ASN A 50 2.92 4.56 -11.04
CA ASN A 50 3.24 4.40 -9.62
C ASN A 50 1.98 4.30 -8.76
N MET A 51 0.88 4.96 -9.15
CA MET A 51 -0.41 4.77 -8.51
C MET A 51 -0.95 3.36 -8.74
N ASN A 52 -0.77 2.75 -9.92
CA ASN A 52 -1.11 1.36 -10.15
C ASN A 52 -0.37 0.42 -9.19
N LYS A 53 0.94 0.62 -9.00
CA LYS A 53 1.75 -0.16 -8.05
C LYS A 53 1.24 0.01 -6.61
N LEU A 54 0.99 1.24 -6.20
CA LEU A 54 0.45 1.56 -4.86
C LEU A 54 -0.93 0.92 -4.65
N ASN A 55 -1.82 1.05 -5.63
CA ASN A 55 -3.17 0.52 -5.60
C ASN A 55 -3.18 -1.02 -5.55
N GLN A 56 -2.33 -1.68 -6.35
CA GLN A 56 -2.23 -3.14 -6.33
C GLN A 56 -1.83 -3.67 -4.95
N ALA A 57 -0.82 -3.06 -4.33
CA ALA A 57 -0.38 -3.44 -3.00
C ALA A 57 -1.45 -3.17 -1.94
N TYR A 58 -2.09 -1.99 -2.00
CA TYR A 58 -3.19 -1.64 -1.12
C TYR A 58 -4.37 -2.62 -1.23
N GLN A 59 -4.83 -2.92 -2.46
CA GLN A 59 -5.97 -3.81 -2.68
C GLN A 59 -5.66 -5.23 -2.23
N THR A 60 -4.41 -5.68 -2.46
CA THR A 60 -3.95 -6.98 -1.98
C THR A 60 -4.09 -7.09 -0.47
N ILE A 61 -3.55 -6.14 0.29
CA ILE A 61 -3.64 -6.13 1.76
C ILE A 61 -5.09 -6.06 2.21
N GLN A 62 -5.86 -5.09 1.70
CA GLN A 62 -7.20 -4.84 2.19
C GLN A 62 -8.14 -6.02 1.92
N GLN A 63 -8.05 -6.65 0.75
CA GLN A 63 -8.93 -7.76 0.39
C GLN A 63 -8.49 -9.07 1.04
N ALA A 64 -7.18 -9.32 1.18
CA ALA A 64 -6.68 -10.49 1.91
C ALA A 64 -7.15 -10.47 3.38
N LEU A 65 -7.00 -9.33 4.06
CA LEU A 65 -7.46 -9.17 5.44
C LEU A 65 -8.98 -9.33 5.58
N LYS A 66 -9.76 -8.86 4.59
CA LYS A 66 -11.23 -9.00 4.60
C LYS A 66 -11.68 -10.43 4.36
N GLN A 67 -11.09 -11.12 3.37
CA GLN A 67 -11.52 -12.47 2.97
C GLN A 67 -11.17 -13.52 4.02
N ASP A 68 -10.05 -13.34 4.73
CA ASP A 68 -9.62 -14.28 5.76
C ASP A 68 -9.92 -13.82 7.19
N SER A 69 -10.81 -12.83 7.35
CA SER A 69 -11.24 -12.30 8.66
C SER A 69 -10.09 -11.83 9.57
N GLY A 70 -8.98 -11.36 9.00
CA GLY A 70 -7.86 -10.81 9.75
C GLY A 70 -6.49 -11.16 9.18
N PHE A 71 -5.49 -10.94 10.02
CA PHE A 71 -4.10 -11.22 9.69
C PHE A 71 -3.84 -12.74 9.80
N PRO A 72 -3.12 -13.35 8.84
CA PRO A 72 -2.87 -14.79 8.85
C PRO A 72 -1.93 -15.20 9.99
N VAL A 73 -2.00 -16.48 10.36
CA VAL A 73 -1.03 -17.10 11.28
C VAL A 73 0.37 -17.16 10.64
N LEU A 74 1.42 -17.25 11.46
CA LEU A 74 2.82 -17.09 11.03
C LEU A 74 3.48 -18.38 10.51
N ASP A 75 2.69 -19.43 10.24
CA ASP A 75 3.16 -20.78 9.88
C ASP A 75 3.56 -20.95 8.41
N SER A 76 3.45 -19.90 7.60
CA SER A 76 3.72 -19.86 6.15
C SER A 76 2.76 -20.61 5.24
N GLU A 77 1.72 -21.28 5.76
CA GLU A 77 0.74 -21.98 4.91
C GLU A 77 -0.17 -20.96 4.20
N GLY A 78 -0.62 -19.96 4.95
CA GLY A 78 -1.52 -18.91 4.46
C GLY A 78 -2.82 -19.45 3.85
N LYS A 79 -3.60 -18.56 3.23
CA LYS A 79 -4.78 -18.97 2.45
C LYS A 79 -4.84 -18.28 1.12
N GLN A 80 -5.24 -19.02 0.09
CA GLN A 80 -5.42 -18.42 -1.22
C GLN A 80 -6.63 -17.46 -1.20
N VAL A 81 -6.41 -16.22 -1.66
CA VAL A 81 -7.42 -15.17 -1.74
C VAL A 81 -7.44 -14.56 -3.14
N THR A 82 -8.60 -14.08 -3.56
CA THR A 82 -8.80 -13.49 -4.89
C THR A 82 -8.86 -11.98 -4.78
N ILE A 83 -7.94 -11.27 -5.41
CA ILE A 83 -7.86 -9.82 -5.41
C ILE A 83 -8.51 -9.30 -6.69
N THR A 84 -9.52 -8.45 -6.55
CA THR A 84 -10.20 -7.78 -7.66
C THR A 84 -9.88 -6.30 -7.64
N ILE A 85 -9.32 -5.78 -8.73
CA ILE A 85 -8.97 -4.37 -8.88
C ILE A 85 -9.82 -3.79 -9.99
N THR A 86 -10.54 -2.71 -9.67
CA THR A 86 -11.36 -1.98 -10.64
C THR A 86 -10.80 -0.58 -10.87
N THR A 87 -10.67 -0.21 -12.14
CA THR A 87 -10.22 1.12 -12.57
C THR A 87 -11.11 1.63 -13.69
N GLN A 88 -11.06 2.94 -13.93
CA GLN A 88 -11.79 3.59 -15.01
C GLN A 88 -10.97 4.71 -15.62
N THR A 89 -10.78 4.68 -16.93
CA THR A 89 -10.19 5.82 -17.66
C THR A 89 -11.20 6.97 -17.71
N ASN A 90 -10.76 8.19 -17.35
CA ASN A 90 -11.64 9.36 -17.38
C ASN A 90 -12.20 9.58 -18.80
N GLY A 91 -13.51 9.82 -18.89
CA GLY A 91 -14.21 9.99 -20.16
C GLY A 91 -14.70 8.68 -20.80
N GLN A 92 -14.36 7.52 -20.24
CA GLN A 92 -14.94 6.24 -20.64
C GLN A 92 -16.09 5.83 -19.71
N ASN A 93 -17.11 5.19 -20.26
CA ASN A 93 -18.25 4.65 -19.48
C ASN A 93 -17.97 3.24 -18.92
N SER A 94 -17.03 2.51 -19.52
CA SER A 94 -16.64 1.17 -19.10
C SER A 94 -15.59 1.22 -18.00
N LYS A 95 -15.73 0.33 -17.02
CA LYS A 95 -14.68 0.05 -16.02
C LYS A 95 -13.86 -1.16 -16.46
N GLU A 96 -12.57 -1.12 -16.17
CA GLU A 96 -11.67 -2.26 -16.31
C GLU A 96 -11.60 -2.98 -14.98
N THR A 97 -11.65 -4.32 -15.01
CA THR A 97 -11.53 -5.15 -13.81
C THR A 97 -10.50 -6.23 -14.05
N THR A 98 -9.50 -6.29 -13.18
CA THR A 98 -8.47 -7.33 -13.19
C THR A 98 -8.60 -8.15 -11.93
N THR A 99 -8.54 -9.47 -12.08
CA THR A 99 -8.56 -10.40 -10.96
C THR A 99 -7.24 -11.15 -10.92
N THR A 100 -6.63 -11.22 -9.74
CA THR A 100 -5.44 -12.03 -9.49
C THR A 100 -5.61 -12.85 -8.22
N THR A 101 -4.85 -13.92 -8.10
CA THR A 101 -4.89 -14.79 -6.94
C THR A 101 -3.56 -14.68 -6.21
N THR A 102 -3.61 -14.55 -4.89
CA THR A 102 -2.41 -14.48 -4.05
C THR A 102 -2.60 -15.29 -2.78
N THR A 103 -1.51 -15.48 -2.04
CA THR A 103 -1.54 -16.12 -0.73
C THR A 103 -1.64 -15.03 0.34
N ASN A 104 -2.67 -15.14 1.18
CA ASN A 104 -2.77 -14.41 2.43
C ASN A 104 -1.86 -15.07 3.48
N ASP A 105 -0.58 -14.71 3.44
CA ASP A 105 0.40 -15.06 4.47
C ASP A 105 1.13 -13.79 4.93
N ALA A 106 1.76 -13.86 6.11
CA ALA A 106 2.40 -12.71 6.73
C ALA A 106 3.53 -12.12 5.86
N GLN A 107 4.27 -12.96 5.14
CA GLN A 107 5.39 -12.54 4.30
C GLN A 107 4.90 -11.74 3.09
N THR A 108 3.87 -12.25 2.41
CA THR A 108 3.21 -11.60 1.28
C THR A 108 2.63 -10.24 1.69
N LEU A 109 1.87 -10.19 2.79
CA LEU A 109 1.28 -8.94 3.27
C LEU A 109 2.34 -7.89 3.66
N LEU A 110 3.41 -8.30 4.34
CA LEU A 110 4.51 -7.40 4.71
C LEU A 110 5.27 -6.92 3.47
N GLN A 111 5.40 -7.75 2.43
CA GLN A 111 6.01 -7.34 1.16
C GLN A 111 5.14 -6.29 0.46
N GLU A 112 3.82 -6.46 0.41
CA GLU A 112 2.92 -5.46 -0.15
C GLU A 112 2.94 -4.15 0.66
N ALA A 113 2.99 -4.23 1.99
CA ALA A 113 3.12 -3.04 2.84
C ALA A 113 4.43 -2.30 2.55
N SER A 114 5.54 -3.04 2.38
CA SER A 114 6.83 -2.47 1.98
C SER A 114 6.78 -1.82 0.60
N LYS A 115 6.08 -2.41 -0.37
CA LYS A 115 5.88 -1.83 -1.71
C LYS A 115 5.12 -0.52 -1.63
N MET A 116 4.05 -0.45 -0.84
CA MET A 116 3.28 0.79 -0.66
C MET A 116 4.15 1.92 -0.12
N ILE A 117 4.89 1.66 0.97
CA ILE A 117 5.77 2.64 1.58
C ILE A 117 6.86 3.05 0.61
N SER A 118 7.50 2.08 -0.07
CA SER A 118 8.56 2.34 -1.05
C SER A 118 8.09 3.24 -2.21
N VAL A 119 6.88 3.02 -2.75
CA VAL A 119 6.34 3.89 -3.81
C VAL A 119 6.22 5.33 -3.32
N LEU A 120 5.72 5.55 -2.10
CA LEU A 120 5.55 6.87 -1.53
C LEU A 120 6.90 7.53 -1.19
N THR A 121 7.81 6.81 -0.55
CA THR A 121 9.10 7.34 -0.10
C THR A 121 10.11 7.53 -1.23
N THR A 122 9.98 6.77 -2.32
CA THR A 122 10.86 6.92 -3.49
C THR A 122 10.41 8.04 -4.40
N ASN A 123 9.10 8.22 -4.58
CA ASN A 123 8.57 9.19 -5.51
C ASN A 123 8.21 10.53 -4.86
N CYS A 124 8.07 10.57 -3.53
CA CYS A 124 7.78 11.78 -2.76
C CYS A 124 6.77 12.72 -3.44
N PRO A 125 5.54 12.25 -3.76
CA PRO A 125 4.55 13.10 -4.40
C PRO A 125 4.15 14.28 -3.52
N TRP A 126 3.67 15.36 -4.16
CA TRP A 126 3.09 16.48 -3.45
C TRP A 126 1.85 16.03 -2.66
N VAL A 127 1.68 16.60 -1.45
CA VAL A 127 0.50 16.35 -0.61
C VAL A 127 -0.20 17.66 -0.29
N ASN A 128 -1.53 17.68 -0.46
CA ASN A 128 -2.37 18.80 -0.06
C ASN A 128 -2.59 18.76 1.45
N HIS A 129 -2.27 19.83 2.16
CA HIS A 129 -2.34 19.87 3.64
C HIS A 129 -2.77 21.24 4.17
N ASN A 130 -2.97 22.24 3.29
CA ASN A 130 -3.37 23.58 3.66
C ASN A 130 -4.87 23.82 3.44
N GLN A 131 -5.43 24.76 4.21
CA GLN A 131 -6.79 25.25 4.01
C GLN A 131 -6.98 25.76 2.58
N GLY A 132 -8.09 25.37 1.95
CA GLY A 132 -8.39 25.71 0.55
C GLY A 132 -7.77 24.79 -0.50
N GLN A 133 -6.91 23.84 -0.13
CA GLN A 133 -6.47 22.77 -1.02
C GLN A 133 -7.48 21.61 -1.01
N ASN A 134 -7.44 20.76 -2.05
CA ASN A 134 -8.25 19.54 -2.10
C ASN A 134 -8.00 18.70 -0.85
N GLY A 135 -9.07 18.46 -0.08
CA GLY A 135 -9.01 17.70 1.16
C GLY A 135 -8.75 18.51 2.43
N GLY A 136 -8.57 19.83 2.34
CA GLY A 136 -8.38 20.74 3.47
C GLY A 136 -7.06 20.55 4.23
N ALA A 137 -7.07 20.93 5.51
CA ALA A 137 -5.94 20.76 6.44
C ALA A 137 -6.26 19.71 7.52
N PRO A 138 -6.42 18.42 7.17
CA PRO A 138 -6.91 17.39 8.09
C PRO A 138 -5.94 17.07 9.23
N TRP A 139 -4.67 17.47 9.11
CA TRP A 139 -3.64 17.23 10.11
C TRP A 139 -3.22 18.48 10.89
N GLY A 140 -3.74 19.67 10.53
CA GLY A 140 -3.36 20.92 11.19
C GLY A 140 -1.84 21.19 11.18
N LEU A 141 -1.15 20.78 10.11
CA LEU A 141 0.31 20.93 9.97
C LEU A 141 0.66 22.25 9.31
N ASP A 142 1.68 22.94 9.82
CA ASP A 142 2.23 24.16 9.23
C ASP A 142 3.33 23.87 8.17
N THR A 143 3.81 22.62 8.11
CA THR A 143 4.87 22.20 7.18
C THR A 143 4.32 21.96 5.79
N ALA A 144 4.79 22.76 4.83
CA ALA A 144 4.49 22.56 3.42
C ALA A 144 5.55 21.74 2.68
N GLY A 145 5.10 20.84 1.82
CA GLY A 145 5.99 20.05 0.99
C GLY A 145 5.36 18.78 0.46
N ASN A 146 6.24 17.88 0.03
CA ASN A 146 5.87 16.54 -0.39
C ASN A 146 5.72 15.58 0.78
N VAL A 147 5.16 14.38 0.52
CA VAL A 147 4.92 13.38 1.58
C VAL A 147 6.18 13.00 2.36
N CYS A 148 7.36 13.02 1.74
CA CYS A 148 8.61 12.64 2.40
C CYS A 148 9.12 13.73 3.36
N GLN A 149 8.74 14.99 3.13
CA GLN A 149 9.05 16.09 4.04
C GLN A 149 8.04 16.16 5.18
N VAL A 150 6.75 16.02 4.85
CA VAL A 150 5.65 16.17 5.81
C VAL A 150 5.56 14.96 6.75
N PHE A 151 5.79 13.75 6.25
CA PHE A 151 5.61 12.49 6.98
C PHE A 151 6.92 11.69 7.13
N ALA A 152 8.07 12.38 7.20
CA ALA A 152 9.38 11.74 7.28
C ALA A 152 9.48 10.78 8.47
N THR A 153 9.05 11.24 9.65
CA THR A 153 9.09 10.46 10.89
C THR A 153 8.14 9.27 10.83
N GLU A 154 6.92 9.47 10.34
CA GLU A 154 5.90 8.43 10.21
C GLU A 154 6.35 7.34 9.23
N PHE A 155 6.89 7.73 8.06
CA PHE A 155 7.41 6.75 7.11
C PHE A 155 8.63 6.00 7.64
N SER A 156 9.52 6.67 8.38
CA SER A 156 10.64 5.99 9.03
C SER A 156 10.15 4.96 10.05
N ALA A 157 9.21 5.34 10.92
CA ALA A 157 8.64 4.45 11.92
C ALA A 157 7.94 3.25 11.27
N VAL A 158 7.09 3.46 10.27
CA VAL A 158 6.39 2.37 9.57
C VAL A 158 7.38 1.47 8.82
N THR A 159 8.41 2.03 8.20
CA THR A 159 9.47 1.23 7.54
C THR A 159 10.18 0.33 8.55
N SER A 160 10.53 0.86 9.73
CA SER A 160 11.12 0.07 10.81
C SER A 160 10.18 -1.00 11.33
N MET A 161 8.88 -0.70 11.49
CA MET A 161 7.88 -1.69 11.92
C MET A 161 7.76 -2.84 10.91
N ILE A 162 7.71 -2.54 9.61
CA ILE A 162 7.65 -3.56 8.55
C ILE A 162 8.91 -4.43 8.58
N LYS A 163 10.08 -3.81 8.68
CA LYS A 163 11.36 -4.53 8.75
C LYS A 163 11.41 -5.48 9.97
N ASN A 164 11.08 -4.96 11.15
CA ASN A 164 11.08 -5.76 12.37
C ASN A 164 10.06 -6.92 12.27
N ALA A 165 8.89 -6.68 11.69
CA ALA A 165 7.90 -7.72 11.48
C ALA A 165 8.39 -8.80 10.49
N GLN A 166 9.11 -8.43 9.43
CA GLN A 166 9.71 -9.40 8.50
C GLN A 166 10.76 -10.28 9.18
N GLU A 167 11.56 -9.69 10.08
CA GLU A 167 12.53 -10.44 10.89
C GLU A 167 11.83 -11.43 11.84
N ILE A 168 10.75 -11.00 12.50
CA ILE A 168 9.94 -11.87 13.37
C ILE A 168 9.33 -13.04 12.59
N VAL A 169 8.77 -12.79 11.40
CA VAL A 169 8.22 -13.84 10.54
C VAL A 169 9.30 -14.87 10.19
N THR A 170 10.49 -14.39 9.80
CA THR A 170 11.63 -15.26 9.47
C THR A 170 12.05 -16.14 10.66
N GLN A 171 12.09 -15.55 11.87
CA GLN A 171 12.41 -16.29 13.10
C GLN A 171 11.33 -17.31 13.48
N ALA A 172 10.05 -16.94 13.36
CA ALA A 172 8.94 -17.85 13.64
C ALA A 172 8.95 -19.06 12.70
N GLN A 173 9.20 -18.83 11.41
CA GLN A 173 9.30 -19.89 10.41
C GLN A 173 10.49 -20.83 10.67
N SER A 174 11.65 -20.29 11.09
CA SER A 174 12.81 -21.14 11.40
C SER A 174 12.56 -22.02 12.64
N LEU A 175 11.85 -21.51 13.65
CA LEU A 175 11.41 -22.29 14.80
C LEU A 175 10.41 -23.39 14.45
N ASN A 176 9.48 -23.12 13.51
CA ASN A 176 8.52 -24.13 13.06
C ASN A 176 9.21 -25.33 12.39
N ASN A 177 10.24 -25.06 11.58
CA ASN A 177 11.06 -26.09 10.94
C ASN A 177 11.95 -26.88 11.92
N GLN A 178 12.18 -26.35 13.13
CA GLN A 178 13.00 -26.96 14.18
C GLN A 178 12.18 -27.78 15.18
N GLN A 179 10.86 -27.95 14.99
CA GLN A 179 10.06 -28.91 15.76
C GLN A 179 10.50 -30.36 15.44
N SER A 180 11.65 -30.73 15.98
CA SER A 180 12.03 -32.12 16.16
C SER A 180 11.10 -32.70 17.23
N ASN A 181 10.16 -33.55 16.82
CA ASN A 181 9.53 -34.51 17.72
C ASN A 181 10.62 -35.48 18.18
N GLN A 182 11.46 -35.06 19.13
CA GLN A 182 12.35 -35.96 19.84
C GLN A 182 11.50 -36.83 20.76
N ASN A 183 10.98 -37.94 20.23
CA ASN A 183 10.68 -39.12 21.04
C ASN A 183 12.02 -39.71 21.50
N ALA A 184 12.70 -39.04 22.43
CA ALA A 184 13.85 -39.60 23.13
C ALA A 184 13.31 -40.49 24.26
N PRO A 185 13.71 -41.77 24.35
CA PRO A 185 13.52 -42.55 25.56
C PRO A 185 14.14 -41.79 26.75
N GLN A 186 13.39 -41.69 27.84
CA GLN A 186 13.81 -41.01 29.07
C GLN A 186 14.85 -41.87 29.81
N ASP A 187 16.08 -41.89 29.32
CA ASP A 187 17.24 -42.28 30.13
C ASP A 187 18.32 -41.21 29.94
N PHE A 188 18.26 -40.20 30.81
CA PHE A 188 19.32 -39.22 31.00
C PHE A 188 20.40 -39.86 31.88
N ASN A 189 21.60 -40.02 31.32
CA ASN A 189 22.79 -40.56 32.00
C ASN A 189 23.70 -39.42 32.50
#